data_AF-A0A2E8AHB9-F1
#
_entry.id   AF-A0A2E8AHB9-F1
#
_cell.length_a   1.000
_cell.length_b   1.000
_cell.length_c   1.000
_cell.angle_alpha   90.00
_cell.angle_beta   90.00
_cell.angle_gamma   90.00
#
_symmetry.space_group_name_H-M   'P 1'
#
loop_
_entity.id
_entity.type
_entity.pdbx_description
1 polymer ?
#
loop_
_entity_poly.entity_id
_entity_poly.type
_entity_poly.pdbx_seq_one_letter_code
_entity_poly.pdbx_strand_id
1 'polypeptide(L)'
;MPSMSTSPPSEVTIEGQFYSGNDSSRQGAVLRSAAGVIIVDAGDTRLRLKPDDVTISPRIGNTPRYLHLPDDGVFETGDNDAVDQLSRQSRRGHGNRLLHALENHLGLILVAVVVTVATTGAAFVWGVPWAAQAVANALPDSIAEQVGDSTLSTLD
;
A
#
# COMPACT_ATOMS: atom_id res chain seq x y z
N MET A 1 17.57 -27.15 -22.63
CA MET A 1 16.32 -26.81 -21.94
C MET A 1 16.69 -26.27 -20.56
N PRO A 2 16.35 -25.03 -20.18
CA PRO A 2 16.77 -24.49 -18.90
C PRO A 2 15.87 -25.07 -17.80
N SER A 3 16.50 -25.65 -16.77
CA SER A 3 15.83 -26.06 -15.53
C SER A 3 15.25 -24.84 -14.82
N MET A 4 13.93 -24.70 -14.81
CA MET A 4 13.23 -23.80 -13.89
C MET A 4 13.35 -24.38 -12.48
N SER A 5 14.23 -23.79 -11.69
CA SER A 5 14.29 -23.99 -10.23
C SER A 5 13.09 -23.30 -9.61
N THR A 6 11.93 -23.96 -9.55
CA THR A 6 10.83 -23.53 -8.68
C THR A 6 11.23 -23.89 -7.25
N SER A 7 11.83 -22.94 -6.53
CA SER A 7 11.97 -23.04 -5.07
C SER A 7 10.60 -23.40 -4.50
N PRO A 8 10.48 -24.44 -3.64
CA PRO A 8 9.21 -24.73 -3.00
C PRO A 8 8.76 -23.48 -2.24
N PRO A 9 7.46 -23.14 -2.25
CA PRO A 9 6.95 -22.10 -1.36
C PRO A 9 7.39 -22.49 0.04
N SER A 10 8.16 -21.61 0.67
CA SER A 10 8.76 -21.86 1.98
C SER A 10 7.65 -22.11 3.00
N GLU A 11 7.29 -23.36 3.23
CA GLU A 11 6.25 -23.73 4.18
C GLU A 11 6.79 -23.52 5.60
N VAL A 12 6.02 -22.84 6.43
CA VAL A 12 6.33 -22.67 7.86
C VAL A 12 5.23 -23.34 8.64
N THR A 13 5.60 -24.28 9.51
CA THR A 13 4.69 -24.92 10.46
C THR A 13 5.14 -24.57 11.86
N ILE A 14 4.22 -24.08 12.69
CA ILE A 14 4.48 -23.63 14.05
C ILE A 14 3.48 -24.31 14.97
N GLU A 15 3.96 -25.00 15.99
CA GLU A 15 3.12 -25.55 17.05
C GLU A 15 2.91 -24.52 18.15
N GLY A 16 1.72 -24.51 18.74
CA GLY A 16 1.37 -23.53 19.74
C GLY A 16 0.03 -23.81 20.38
N GLN A 17 -0.57 -22.74 20.90
CA GLN A 17 -1.82 -22.78 21.63
C GLN A 17 -2.73 -21.72 21.05
N PHE A 18 -3.97 -22.08 20.80
CA PHE A 18 -5.02 -21.17 20.36
C PHE A 18 -5.95 -20.86 21.52
N TYR A 19 -6.30 -19.58 21.62
CA TYR A 19 -7.30 -19.03 22.54
C TYR A 19 -8.35 -18.32 21.70
N SER A 20 -9.62 -18.66 21.91
CA SER A 20 -10.73 -17.97 21.27
C SER A 20 -11.05 -16.66 22.01
N GLY A 21 -11.36 -15.58 21.30
CA GLY A 21 -11.73 -14.30 21.94
C GLY A 21 -12.98 -14.38 22.82
N ASN A 22 -13.84 -15.37 22.59
CA ASN A 22 -15.11 -15.57 23.30
C ASN A 22 -15.00 -16.47 24.53
N ASP A 23 -13.98 -17.31 24.62
CA ASP A 23 -13.82 -18.28 25.71
C ASP A 23 -12.33 -18.48 26.04
N SER A 24 -12.00 -18.50 27.33
CA SER A 24 -10.62 -18.65 27.81
C SER A 24 -10.08 -20.08 27.67
N SER A 25 -10.72 -20.92 26.86
CA SER A 25 -10.27 -22.28 26.59
C SER A 25 -8.96 -22.26 25.79
N ARG A 26 -7.94 -22.92 26.34
CA ARG A 26 -6.64 -23.11 25.70
C ARG A 26 -6.65 -24.43 24.93
N GLN A 27 -6.40 -24.36 23.62
CA GLN A 27 -6.42 -25.54 22.76
C GLN A 27 -5.07 -25.68 22.07
N GLY A 28 -4.54 -26.90 22.02
CA GLY A 28 -3.35 -27.19 21.22
C GLY A 28 -3.63 -26.89 19.75
N ALA A 29 -2.75 -26.13 19.10
CA ALA A 29 -2.97 -25.66 17.75
C ALA A 29 -1.70 -25.72 16.90
N VAL A 30 -1.88 -25.85 15.59
CA VAL A 30 -0.80 -25.82 14.60
C VAL A 30 -1.11 -24.73 13.57
N LEU A 31 -0.18 -23.79 13.44
CA LEU A 31 -0.21 -22.76 12.42
C LEU A 31 0.65 -23.19 11.23
N ARG A 32 0.10 -23.13 10.02
CA ARG A 32 0.81 -23.39 8.77
C ARG A 32 0.71 -22.20 7.84
N SER A 33 1.83 -21.76 7.30
CA SER A 33 1.90 -20.70 6.30
C SER A 33 2.48 -21.24 5.00
N ALA A 34 1.71 -21.15 3.92
CA ALA A 34 2.14 -21.52 2.58
C ALA A 34 1.41 -20.67 1.53
N ALA A 35 2.13 -20.30 0.46
CA ALA A 35 1.57 -19.59 -0.69
C ALA A 35 0.74 -18.33 -0.34
N GLY A 36 1.12 -17.59 0.71
CA GLY A 36 0.44 -16.37 1.13
C GLY A 36 -0.86 -16.57 1.89
N VAL A 37 -1.10 -17.77 2.42
CA VAL A 37 -2.23 -18.10 3.29
C VAL A 37 -1.72 -18.69 4.60
N ILE A 38 -2.34 -18.27 5.70
CA ILE A 38 -2.10 -18.82 7.04
C ILE A 38 -3.30 -19.67 7.42
N ILE A 39 -3.05 -20.92 7.81
CA ILE A 39 -4.05 -21.83 8.37
C ILE A 39 -3.72 -22.07 9.83
N VAL A 40 -4.69 -21.84 10.72
CA VAL A 40 -4.58 -22.25 12.13
C VAL A 40 -5.54 -23.41 12.33
N ASP A 41 -5.01 -24.54 12.80
CA ASP A 41 -5.77 -25.76 13.07
C ASP A 41 -5.72 -26.05 14.57
N ALA A 42 -6.85 -25.97 15.24
CA ALA A 42 -7.03 -26.10 16.69
C ALA A 42 -8.19 -27.07 16.98
N GLY A 43 -7.98 -28.35 16.69
CA GLY A 43 -9.00 -29.39 16.89
C GLY A 43 -10.21 -29.19 15.98
N ASP A 44 -11.35 -28.83 16.56
CA ASP A 44 -12.59 -28.56 15.82
C ASP A 44 -12.61 -27.17 15.15
N THR A 45 -11.66 -26.30 15.52
CA THR A 45 -11.56 -24.95 14.96
C THR A 45 -10.47 -24.89 13.89
N ARG A 46 -10.84 -24.50 12.66
CA ARG A 46 -9.89 -24.26 11.59
C ARG A 46 -10.09 -22.88 10.97
N LEU A 47 -9.10 -22.02 11.14
CA LEU A 47 -9.10 -20.66 10.61
C LEU A 47 -8.26 -20.59 9.34
N ARG A 48 -8.76 -19.88 8.33
CA ARG A 48 -8.03 -19.53 7.11
C ARG A 48 -7.90 -18.03 7.03
N LEU A 49 -6.68 -17.54 7.17
CA LEU A 49 -6.36 -16.13 7.35
C LEU A 49 -5.43 -15.63 6.25
N LYS A 50 -5.53 -14.35 5.91
CA LYS A 50 -4.49 -13.68 5.15
C LYS A 50 -3.38 -13.23 6.10
N PRO A 51 -2.13 -13.10 5.62
CA PRO A 51 -1.04 -12.54 6.43
C PRO A 51 -1.38 -11.17 7.04
N ASP A 52 -2.18 -10.37 6.34
CA ASP A 52 -2.59 -9.01 6.72
C ASP A 52 -3.58 -9.02 7.91
N ASP A 53 -4.28 -10.14 8.13
CA ASP A 53 -5.25 -10.32 9.22
C ASP A 53 -4.54 -10.77 10.52
N VAL A 54 -3.24 -11.05 10.47
CA VAL A 54 -2.46 -11.59 11.60
C VAL A 54 -1.44 -10.57 12.10
N THR A 55 -1.61 -10.11 13.33
CA THR A 55 -0.67 -9.17 13.97
C THR A 55 0.25 -9.92 14.92
N ILE A 56 1.56 -9.85 14.66
CA ILE A 56 2.57 -10.55 15.45
C ILE A 56 3.15 -9.62 16.53
N SER A 57 3.06 -9.99 17.80
CA SER A 57 3.58 -9.22 18.95
C SER A 57 5.09 -9.04 18.85
N PRO A 58 5.71 -7.90 19.23
CA PRO A 58 7.17 -7.73 19.14
C PRO A 58 7.93 -8.81 19.94
N ARG A 59 9.16 -9.14 19.50
CA ARG A 59 10.02 -10.10 20.18
C ARG A 59 10.59 -9.47 21.46
N ILE A 60 10.36 -10.12 22.60
CA ILE A 60 10.90 -9.72 23.91
C ILE A 60 11.68 -10.90 24.48
N GLY A 61 13.01 -10.89 24.30
CA GLY A 61 13.88 -12.00 24.70
C GLY A 61 13.45 -13.34 24.08
N ASN A 62 13.23 -14.33 24.95
CA ASN A 62 12.71 -15.67 24.60
C ASN A 62 11.32 -15.95 25.21
N THR A 63 10.60 -14.91 25.61
CA THR A 63 9.20 -15.05 26.03
C THR A 63 8.36 -15.60 24.86
N PRO A 64 7.30 -16.38 25.12
CA PRO A 64 6.38 -16.80 24.06
C PRO A 64 5.88 -15.62 23.22
N ARG A 65 5.78 -15.83 21.92
CA ARG A 65 5.24 -14.87 20.95
C ARG A 65 3.74 -15.07 20.81
N TYR A 66 3.03 -13.96 20.66
CA TYR A 66 1.60 -13.92 20.45
C TYR A 66 1.30 -13.44 19.04
N LEU A 67 0.43 -14.16 18.35
CA LEU A 67 -0.11 -13.82 17.05
C LEU A 67 -1.60 -13.55 17.25
N HIS A 68 -1.98 -12.27 17.14
CA HIS A 68 -3.37 -11.84 17.22
C HIS A 68 -4.05 -12.11 15.88
N LEU A 69 -5.17 -12.80 15.95
CA LEU A 69 -6.02 -13.24 14.85
C LEU A 69 -7.34 -12.43 14.90
N PRO A 70 -8.20 -12.53 13.87
CA PRO A 70 -9.54 -11.95 13.94
C PRO A 70 -10.37 -12.47 15.11
N ASP A 71 -11.44 -11.74 15.45
CA ASP A 71 -12.40 -12.10 16.51
C ASP A 71 -11.74 -12.30 17.90
N ASP A 72 -10.73 -11.48 18.21
CA ASP A 72 -9.92 -11.55 19.44
C ASP A 72 -9.22 -12.91 19.65
N GLY A 73 -9.10 -13.73 18.60
CA GLY A 73 -8.35 -14.97 18.63
C GLY A 73 -6.85 -14.72 18.84
N VAL A 74 -6.20 -15.59 19.61
CA VAL A 74 -4.75 -15.49 19.87
C VAL A 74 -4.11 -16.84 19.66
N PHE A 75 -3.02 -16.87 18.89
CA PHE A 75 -2.12 -18.02 18.80
C PHE A 75 -0.81 -17.69 19.53
N GLU A 76 -0.48 -18.50 20.55
CA GLU A 76 0.72 -18.37 21.36
C GLU A 76 1.70 -19.49 21.02
N THR A 77 2.98 -19.17 20.87
CA THR A 77 4.04 -20.17 20.65
C THR A 77 5.36 -19.77 21.30
N GLY A 78 6.12 -20.77 21.76
CA GLY A 78 7.50 -20.59 22.21
C GLY A 78 8.52 -20.54 21.07
N ASP A 79 8.14 -20.94 19.86
CA ASP A 79 9.03 -21.01 18.69
C ASP A 79 9.19 -19.64 18.03
N ASN A 80 10.01 -18.81 18.68
CA ASN A 80 10.31 -17.45 18.24
C ASN A 80 10.94 -17.41 16.83
N ASP A 81 11.78 -18.39 16.50
CA ASP A 81 12.52 -18.40 15.24
C ASP A 81 11.61 -18.75 14.05
N ALA A 82 10.65 -19.67 14.23
CA ALA A 82 9.63 -19.94 13.23
C ALA A 82 8.70 -18.75 13.01
N VAL A 83 8.34 -18.01 14.07
CA VAL A 83 7.55 -16.77 13.94
C VAL A 83 8.34 -15.67 13.21
N ASP A 84 9.65 -15.59 13.43
CA ASP A 84 10.52 -14.68 12.68
C ASP A 84 10.62 -15.07 11.19
N GLN A 85 10.64 -16.37 10.89
CA GLN A 85 10.58 -16.87 9.52
C GLN A 85 9.24 -16.52 8.85
N LEU A 86 8.12 -16.72 9.56
CA LEU A 86 6.78 -16.33 9.12
C LEU A 86 6.70 -14.83 8.79
N SER A 87 7.18 -13.97 9.70
CA SER A 87 7.19 -12.52 9.51
C SER A 87 7.98 -12.10 8.26
N ARG A 88 9.13 -12.73 7.99
CA ARG A 88 9.95 -12.47 6.79
C ARG A 88 9.23 -12.87 5.50
N GLN A 89 8.42 -13.92 5.52
CA GLN A 89 7.62 -14.33 4.36
C GLN A 89 6.47 -13.36 4.10
N SER A 90 5.74 -12.94 5.14
CA SER A 90 4.65 -11.97 5.02
C SER A 90 5.13 -10.60 4.52
N ARG A 91 6.32 -10.15 4.96
CA ARG A 91 6.95 -8.89 4.48
C ARG A 91 7.41 -8.97 3.03
N ARG A 92 7.91 -10.12 2.57
CA ARG A 92 8.21 -10.35 1.16
C ARG A 92 6.94 -10.26 0.29
N GLY A 93 5.76 -10.55 0.82
CA GLY A 93 4.49 -10.32 0.11
C GLY A 93 4.08 -8.84 0.02
N HIS A 94 4.25 -8.07 1.10
CA HIS A 94 3.78 -6.68 1.17
C HIS A 94 4.60 -5.68 0.35
N GLY A 95 5.93 -5.70 0.53
CA GLY A 95 6.80 -4.81 -0.23
C GLY A 95 6.78 -5.14 -1.72
N ASN A 96 6.78 -6.43 -2.05
CA ASN A 96 6.89 -6.91 -3.42
C ASN A 96 5.61 -6.72 -4.24
N ARG A 97 4.42 -6.59 -3.63
CA ARG A 97 3.16 -6.39 -4.37
C ARG A 97 2.98 -4.95 -4.85
N LEU A 98 3.31 -3.97 -4.01
CA LEU A 98 3.35 -2.57 -4.43
C LEU A 98 4.52 -2.32 -5.38
N LEU A 99 5.69 -2.89 -5.09
CA LEU A 99 6.86 -2.75 -5.96
C LEU A 99 6.64 -3.42 -7.32
N HIS A 100 6.10 -4.64 -7.39
CA HIS A 100 5.77 -5.29 -8.67
C HIS A 100 4.68 -4.56 -9.44
N ALA A 101 3.66 -4.01 -8.77
CA ALA A 101 2.65 -3.21 -9.44
C ALA A 101 3.27 -1.95 -10.06
N LEU A 102 4.20 -1.30 -9.35
CA LEU A 102 4.92 -0.14 -9.87
C LEU A 102 5.87 -0.52 -11.02
N GLU A 103 6.59 -1.63 -10.87
CA GLU A 103 7.56 -2.16 -11.83
C GLU A 103 6.90 -2.55 -13.16
N ASN A 104 5.73 -3.19 -13.10
CA ASN A 104 4.97 -3.57 -14.29
C ASN A 104 4.42 -2.38 -15.09
N HIS A 105 4.32 -1.20 -14.47
CA HIS A 105 3.74 0.00 -15.08
C HIS A 105 4.71 1.18 -15.22
N LEU A 106 6.02 0.99 -15.01
CA LEU A 106 7.03 2.05 -15.15
C LEU A 106 6.98 2.76 -16.51
N GLY A 107 6.73 2.00 -17.59
CA GLY A 107 6.55 2.57 -18.92
C GLY A 107 5.35 3.52 -19.01
N LEU A 108 4.23 3.15 -18.39
CA LEU A 108 3.00 3.96 -18.40
C LEU A 108 3.14 5.20 -17.50
N ILE A 109 3.83 5.07 -16.35
CA ILE A 109 4.18 6.20 -15.48
C ILE A 109 5.08 7.19 -16.24
N LEU A 110 6.09 6.71 -16.95
CA LEU A 110 6.98 7.56 -17.75
C LEU A 110 6.18 8.33 -18.81
N VAL A 111 5.30 7.65 -19.55
CA VAL A 111 4.43 8.30 -20.54
C VAL A 111 3.52 9.34 -19.88
N ALA A 112 2.90 9.02 -18.73
CA ALA A 112 2.05 9.96 -18.00
C ALA A 112 2.81 11.21 -17.54
N VAL A 113 4.05 11.04 -17.05
CA VAL A 113 4.93 12.16 -16.67
C VAL A 113 5.26 13.03 -17.87
N VAL A 114 5.67 12.44 -19.00
CA VAL A 114 5.98 13.18 -20.23
C VAL A 114 4.76 13.94 -20.73
N VAL A 115 3.59 13.30 -20.78
CA VAL A 115 2.33 13.94 -21.19
C VAL A 115 1.97 15.08 -20.24
N THR A 116 2.13 14.90 -18.93
CA THR A 116 1.83 15.94 -17.94
C THR A 116 2.72 17.16 -18.13
N VAL A 117 4.03 16.96 -18.28
CA VAL A 117 5.00 18.05 -18.51
C VAL A 117 4.72 18.75 -19.83
N ALA A 118 4.47 17.99 -20.91
CA ALA A 118 4.16 18.55 -22.22
C ALA A 118 2.87 19.37 -22.20
N THR A 119 1.81 18.85 -21.58
CA THR A 119 0.51 19.53 -21.49
C THR A 119 0.60 20.78 -20.62
N THR A 120 1.33 20.71 -19.51
CA THR A 120 1.58 21.87 -18.64
C THR A 120 2.36 22.95 -19.39
N GLY A 121 3.46 22.58 -20.06
CA GLY A 121 4.24 23.50 -20.89
C GLY A 121 3.40 24.12 -22.01
N ALA A 122 2.56 23.31 -22.68
CA ALA A 122 1.65 23.77 -23.71
C ALA A 122 0.62 24.79 -23.19
N ALA A 123 0.07 24.57 -22.00
CA ALA A 123 -0.87 25.49 -21.37
C ALA A 123 -0.22 26.86 -21.09
N PHE A 124 1.05 26.89 -20.66
CA PHE A 124 1.76 28.15 -20.44
C PHE A 124 2.11 28.87 -21.75
N VAL A 125 2.64 28.15 -22.74
CA VAL A 125 3.12 28.75 -24.00
C VAL A 125 1.98 29.18 -24.91
N TRP A 126 0.91 28.40 -24.99
CA TRP A 126 -0.21 28.68 -25.91
C TRP A 126 -1.51 29.06 -25.19
N GLY A 127 -1.79 28.44 -24.04
CA GLY A 127 -3.03 28.69 -23.30
C GLY A 127 -3.10 30.11 -22.74
N VAL A 128 -2.02 30.59 -22.10
CA VAL A 128 -1.99 31.94 -21.53
C VAL A 128 -2.10 33.03 -22.62
N PRO A 129 -1.32 33.02 -23.72
CA PRO A 129 -1.46 34.04 -24.76
C PRO A 129 -2.81 34.00 -25.47
N TRP A 130 -3.35 32.81 -25.73
CA TRP A 130 -4.66 32.67 -26.35
C TRP A 130 -5.77 33.23 -25.46
N ALA A 131 -5.75 32.91 -24.16
CA ALA A 131 -6.69 33.45 -23.19
C ALA A 131 -6.56 34.98 -23.07
N ALA A 132 -5.33 35.50 -23.03
CA ALA A 132 -5.08 36.94 -23.00
C ALA A 132 -5.64 37.65 -24.24
N GLN A 133 -5.44 37.10 -25.43
CA GLN A 133 -5.98 37.65 -26.68
C GLN A 133 -7.51 37.60 -26.71
N ALA A 134 -8.10 36.49 -26.23
CA ALA A 134 -9.55 36.35 -26.15
C ALA A 134 -10.17 37.39 -25.22
N VAL A 135 -9.55 37.62 -24.06
CA VAL A 135 -9.99 38.66 -23.10
C VAL A 135 -9.82 40.05 -23.72
N ALA A 136 -8.66 40.34 -24.33
CA ALA A 136 -8.38 41.62 -24.96
C ALA A 136 -9.40 41.98 -26.05
N ASN A 137 -9.80 41.01 -26.87
CA ASN A 137 -10.78 41.24 -27.95
C ASN A 137 -12.24 41.32 -27.44
N ALA A 138 -12.53 40.84 -26.23
CA ALA A 138 -13.86 40.86 -25.64
C ALA A 138 -14.10 42.09 -24.75
N LEU A 139 -13.07 42.88 -24.47
CA LEU A 139 -13.14 44.11 -23.67
C LEU A 139 -13.80 45.23 -24.50
N PRO A 140 -14.93 45.81 -24.02
CA PRO A 140 -15.53 46.99 -24.64
C PRO A 140 -14.62 48.22 -24.49
N ASP A 141 -14.65 49.12 -25.47
CA ASP A 141 -13.83 50.36 -25.49
C ASP A 141 -14.01 51.22 -24.22
N SER A 142 -15.19 51.18 -23.61
CA SER A 142 -15.50 51.91 -22.37
C SER A 142 -14.70 51.46 -21.14
N ILE A 143 -14.18 50.22 -21.13
CA ILE A 143 -13.28 49.73 -20.07
C ILE A 143 -11.85 50.24 -20.33
N ALA A 144 -11.44 50.35 -21.60
CA ALA A 144 -10.13 50.89 -21.95
C ALA A 144 -10.03 52.40 -21.61
N GLU A 145 -11.08 53.17 -21.88
CA GLU A 145 -11.16 54.59 -21.51
C GLU A 145 -11.10 54.81 -19.98
N GLN A 146 -11.83 54.01 -19.20
CA GLN A 146 -11.80 54.09 -17.73
C GLN A 146 -10.43 53.80 -17.11
N VAL A 147 -9.67 52.87 -17.69
CA VAL A 147 -8.30 52.56 -17.25
C VAL A 147 -7.35 53.73 -17.58
N GLY A 148 -7.55 54.39 -18.72
CA GLY A 148 -6.82 55.59 -19.12
C GLY A 148 -7.06 56.76 -18.15
N ASP A 149 -8.32 57.06 -17.86
CA ASP A 149 -8.70 58.15 -16.95
C ASP A 149 -8.21 57.91 -15.52
N SER A 150 -8.30 56.67 -15.03
CA SER A 150 -7.81 56.31 -13.68
C SER A 150 -6.29 56.41 -13.56
N THR A 151 -5.55 56.14 -14.64
CA THR A 151 -4.08 56.30 -14.66
C THR A 151 -3.71 57.79 -14.62
N LEU A 152 -4.44 58.62 -15.36
CA LEU A 152 -4.26 60.08 -15.40
C LEU A 152 -4.57 60.74 -14.05
N SER A 153 -5.60 60.28 -13.34
CA SER A 153 -5.95 60.80 -12.01
C SER A 153 -4.99 60.38 -10.90
N THR A 154 -4.12 59.40 -11.14
CA THR A 154 -3.12 58.94 -10.16
C THR A 154 -1.78 59.68 -10.32
N LEU A 155 -1.60 60.41 -11.44
CA LEU A 155 -0.40 61.18 -11.77
C LEU A 155 -0.51 62.69 -11.45
N ASP A 156 -1.68 63.15 -11.00
CA ASP A 156 -1.95 64.49 -10.47
C ASP A 156 -1.93 64.47 -8.93
#